data_AF-A0A4R4W7Q5-F1
#
_entry.id   AF-A0A4R4W7Q5-F1
#
_cell.length_a   1.000
_cell.length_b   1.000
_cell.length_c   1.000
_cell.angle_alpha   90.00
_cell.angle_beta   90.00
_cell.angle_gamma   90.00
#
_symmetry.space_group_name_H-M   'P 1'
#
loop_
_entity.id
_entity.type
_entity.pdbx_description
1 polymer ?
#
loop_
_entity_poly.entity_id
_entity_poly.type
_entity_poly.pdbx_seq_one_letter_code
_entity_poly.pdbx_strand_id
1 'polypeptide(L)'
;MGSPGQPAAVRALAPPRSSGVDVRDLIALATDAAHRAWELASGDTDGGLHLTFEQDLARRASHLLGTPELADLAHRAGVSARQLTSWAAAWHQAGPGGLAATLDEPTDPHPEALTEGLEALPNGTANGNRITAGRTQLRLGRDALWYRFDQHFSDWTLTRSPSPDPRDLVD
;
A
#
# COMPACT_ATOMS: atom_id res chain seq x y z
N MET A 1 -0.97 -25.19 -0.64
CA MET A 1 -2.18 -25.96 -0.26
C MET A 1 -2.89 -25.13 0.80
N GLY A 2 -4.15 -24.75 0.57
CA GLY A 2 -4.89 -23.88 1.48
C GLY A 2 -5.18 -24.55 2.82
N SER A 3 -5.23 -23.76 3.89
CA SER A 3 -5.65 -24.24 5.22
C SER A 3 -7.10 -24.72 5.18
N PRO A 4 -7.47 -25.73 5.99
CA PRO A 4 -8.86 -26.18 6.07
C PRO A 4 -9.82 -25.01 6.32
N GLY A 5 -10.88 -24.91 5.51
CA GLY A 5 -11.91 -23.87 5.65
C GLY A 5 -11.69 -22.60 4.81
N GLN A 6 -10.51 -22.39 4.22
CA GLN A 6 -10.29 -21.24 3.34
C GLN A 6 -11.11 -21.37 2.04
N PRO A 7 -11.86 -20.33 1.62
CA PRO A 7 -12.70 -20.40 0.42
C PRO A 7 -11.84 -20.58 -0.83
N ALA A 8 -12.33 -21.41 -1.75
CA ALA A 8 -11.74 -21.53 -3.07
C ALA A 8 -12.10 -20.32 -3.93
N ALA A 9 -11.24 -19.99 -4.91
CA ALA A 9 -11.53 -18.94 -5.87
C ALA A 9 -12.86 -19.20 -6.60
N VAL A 10 -13.68 -18.14 -6.74
CA VAL A 10 -14.91 -18.19 -7.52
C VAL A 10 -14.53 -18.42 -8.97
N ARG A 11 -15.06 -19.47 -9.60
CA ARG A 11 -14.65 -19.87 -10.96
C ARG A 11 -15.59 -19.37 -12.05
N ALA A 12 -16.84 -19.13 -11.71
CA ALA A 12 -17.87 -18.72 -12.65
C ALA A 12 -18.90 -17.85 -11.95
N LEU A 13 -19.06 -16.62 -12.44
CA LEU A 13 -20.17 -15.73 -12.13
C LEU A 13 -20.54 -15.00 -13.42
N ALA A 14 -21.81 -14.80 -13.69
CA ALA A 14 -22.26 -14.03 -14.85
C ALA A 14 -22.86 -12.70 -14.38
N PRO A 15 -22.34 -11.54 -14.82
CA PRO A 15 -23.00 -10.26 -14.55
C PRO A 15 -24.36 -10.22 -15.26
N PRO A 16 -25.35 -9.47 -14.73
CA PRO A 16 -26.54 -9.13 -15.49
C PRO A 16 -26.13 -8.48 -16.83
N ARG A 17 -26.74 -8.92 -17.94
CA ARG A 17 -26.34 -8.50 -19.30
C ARG A 17 -26.35 -6.98 -19.52
N SER A 18 -27.20 -6.25 -18.80
CA SER A 18 -27.35 -4.80 -18.88
C SER A 18 -26.44 -4.02 -17.92
N SER A 19 -25.64 -4.69 -17.09
CA SER A 19 -24.88 -4.02 -16.03
C SER A 19 -23.61 -3.31 -16.51
N GLY A 20 -23.09 -3.67 -17.70
CA GLY A 20 -21.79 -3.17 -18.18
C GLY A 20 -20.58 -3.66 -17.37
N VAL A 21 -20.78 -4.55 -16.39
CA VAL A 21 -19.72 -5.12 -15.55
C VAL A 21 -18.98 -6.21 -16.31
N ASP A 22 -17.66 -6.14 -16.32
CA ASP A 22 -16.82 -7.19 -16.90
C ASP A 22 -16.87 -8.46 -16.05
N VAL A 23 -16.95 -9.62 -16.72
CA VAL A 23 -17.06 -10.93 -16.06
C VAL A 23 -15.83 -11.26 -15.20
N ARG A 24 -14.63 -10.86 -15.64
CA ARG A 24 -13.38 -11.12 -14.90
C ARG A 24 -13.32 -10.26 -13.64
N ASP A 25 -13.74 -9.01 -13.74
CA ASP A 25 -13.82 -8.12 -12.58
C ASP A 25 -14.81 -8.63 -11.54
N LEU A 26 -15.98 -9.11 -12.00
CA LEU A 26 -16.97 -9.67 -11.10
C LEU A 26 -16.46 -10.93 -10.38
N ILE A 27 -15.75 -11.81 -11.11
CA ILE A 27 -15.12 -13.00 -10.53
C ILE A 27 -14.02 -12.62 -9.53
N ALA A 28 -13.18 -11.64 -9.86
CA ALA A 28 -12.12 -11.16 -8.96
C ALA A 28 -12.71 -10.58 -7.68
N LEU A 29 -13.73 -9.73 -7.78
CA LEU A 29 -14.42 -9.15 -6.64
C LEU A 29 -15.15 -10.20 -5.80
N ALA A 30 -15.82 -11.17 -6.42
CA ALA A 30 -16.50 -12.24 -5.69
C ALA A 30 -15.52 -13.16 -4.95
N THR A 31 -14.37 -13.44 -5.56
CA THR A 31 -13.27 -14.20 -4.92
C THR A 31 -12.71 -13.45 -3.73
N ASP A 32 -12.40 -12.16 -3.90
CA ASP A 32 -11.91 -11.29 -2.83
C ASP A 32 -12.91 -11.18 -1.67
N ALA A 33 -14.19 -10.97 -1.98
CA ALA A 33 -15.25 -10.89 -0.98
C ALA A 33 -15.41 -12.20 -0.18
N ALA A 34 -15.29 -13.36 -0.84
CA ALA A 34 -15.33 -14.65 -0.15
C ALA A 34 -14.16 -14.80 0.82
N HIS A 35 -12.94 -14.43 0.40
CA HIS A 35 -11.75 -14.46 1.27
C HIS A 35 -11.92 -13.54 2.48
N ARG A 36 -12.37 -12.30 2.28
CA ARG A 36 -12.59 -11.34 3.36
C ARG A 36 -13.67 -11.78 4.34
N ALA A 37 -14.75 -12.38 3.85
CA ALA A 37 -15.79 -12.94 4.70
C ALA A 37 -15.27 -14.09 5.57
N TRP A 38 -14.34 -14.89 5.03
CA TRP A 38 -13.67 -15.94 5.80
C TRP A 38 -12.71 -15.37 6.86
N GLU A 39 -11.87 -14.38 6.52
CA GLU A 39 -10.97 -13.72 7.48
C GLU A 39 -11.72 -13.07 8.65
N LEU A 40 -12.87 -12.45 8.36
CA LEU A 40 -13.76 -11.90 9.37
C LEU A 40 -14.36 -13.02 10.25
N ALA A 41 -14.77 -14.14 9.65
CA ALA A 41 -15.39 -15.25 10.36
C ALA A 41 -14.38 -16.06 11.20
N SER A 42 -13.12 -16.14 10.79
CA SER A 42 -12.04 -16.79 11.55
C SER A 42 -11.53 -15.93 12.70
N GLY A 43 -11.84 -14.63 12.71
CA GLY A 43 -11.36 -13.67 13.70
C GLY A 43 -9.91 -13.22 13.45
N ASP A 44 -9.37 -13.49 12.26
CA ASP A 44 -7.99 -13.14 11.92
C ASP A 44 -7.84 -11.62 11.67
N THR A 45 -8.86 -10.96 11.11
CA THR A 45 -8.88 -9.51 10.84
C THR A 45 -10.31 -8.95 10.83
N ASP A 46 -10.47 -7.64 10.64
CA ASP A 46 -11.77 -6.99 10.40
C ASP A 46 -12.32 -7.21 8.97
N GLY A 47 -11.66 -8.06 8.18
CA GLY A 47 -11.98 -8.30 6.78
C GLY A 47 -11.93 -7.03 5.94
N GLY A 48 -11.17 -6.00 6.31
CA GLY A 48 -11.02 -4.75 5.57
C GLY A 48 -12.31 -3.92 5.43
N LEU A 49 -13.29 -4.09 6.31
CA LEU A 49 -14.58 -3.38 6.24
C LEU A 49 -14.44 -1.86 6.40
N HIS A 50 -13.33 -1.41 6.98
CA HIS A 50 -13.04 0.01 7.22
C HIS A 50 -12.11 0.65 6.19
N LEU A 51 -11.72 -0.08 5.13
CA LEU A 51 -10.81 0.46 4.13
C LEU A 51 -11.47 1.58 3.33
N THR A 52 -10.74 2.68 3.16
CA THR A 52 -11.11 3.71 2.18
C THR A 52 -11.00 3.16 0.76
N PHE A 53 -11.51 3.91 -0.22
CA PHE A 53 -11.38 3.55 -1.63
C PHE A 53 -9.90 3.36 -2.04
N GLU A 54 -9.03 4.29 -1.66
CA GLU A 54 -7.60 4.24 -1.97
C GLU A 54 -6.92 3.05 -1.30
N GLN A 55 -7.28 2.75 -0.05
CA GLN A 55 -6.76 1.61 0.69
C GLN A 55 -7.16 0.28 0.05
N ASP A 56 -8.44 0.09 -0.28
CA ASP A 56 -8.90 -1.12 -0.96
C ASP A 56 -8.28 -1.27 -2.36
N LEU A 57 -8.17 -0.15 -3.10
CA LEU A 57 -7.56 -0.16 -4.43
C LEU A 57 -6.06 -0.53 -4.36
N ALA A 58 -5.31 0.05 -3.41
CA ALA A 58 -3.91 -0.27 -3.18
C ALA A 58 -3.72 -1.73 -2.77
N ARG A 59 -4.58 -2.24 -1.86
CA ARG A 59 -4.60 -3.64 -1.43
C ARG A 59 -4.77 -4.58 -2.62
N ARG A 60 -5.81 -4.37 -3.43
CA ARG A 60 -6.10 -5.19 -4.61
C ARG A 60 -4.94 -5.12 -5.62
N ALA A 61 -4.40 -3.94 -5.85
CA ALA A 61 -3.28 -3.75 -6.76
C ALA A 61 -1.96 -4.36 -6.26
N SER A 62 -1.76 -4.50 -4.95
CA SER A 62 -0.55 -5.12 -4.38
C SER A 62 -0.38 -6.59 -4.83
N HIS A 63 -1.49 -7.30 -5.04
CA HIS A 63 -1.49 -8.66 -5.58
C HIS A 63 -1.21 -8.74 -7.10
N LEU A 64 -1.21 -7.59 -7.79
CA LEU A 64 -1.02 -7.47 -9.24
C LEU A 64 0.34 -6.85 -9.60
N LEU A 65 1.23 -6.61 -8.62
CA LEU A 65 2.55 -6.03 -8.88
C LEU A 65 3.32 -6.87 -9.92
N GLY A 66 3.87 -6.20 -10.94
CA GLY A 66 4.62 -6.83 -12.02
C GLY A 66 3.77 -7.49 -13.11
N THR A 67 2.44 -7.39 -13.03
CA THR A 67 1.51 -7.98 -14.01
C THR A 67 0.84 -6.90 -14.88
N PRO A 68 0.46 -7.19 -16.14
CA PRO A 68 -0.26 -6.24 -16.99
C PRO A 68 -1.64 -5.86 -16.42
N GLU A 69 -2.26 -6.72 -15.63
CA GLU A 69 -3.58 -6.52 -15.02
C GLU A 69 -3.63 -5.30 -14.09
N LEU A 70 -2.48 -4.87 -13.53
CA LEU A 70 -2.40 -3.65 -12.73
C LEU A 70 -2.74 -2.40 -13.56
N ALA A 71 -2.24 -2.32 -14.79
CA ALA A 71 -2.51 -1.18 -15.67
C ALA A 71 -3.99 -1.12 -16.06
N ASP A 72 -4.59 -2.28 -16.30
CA ASP A 72 -6.02 -2.39 -16.59
C ASP A 72 -6.86 -1.97 -15.38
N LEU A 73 -6.49 -2.40 -14.16
CA LEU A 73 -7.14 -1.97 -12.92
C LEU A 73 -7.03 -0.46 -12.71
N ALA A 74 -5.84 0.12 -12.94
CA ALA A 74 -5.62 1.56 -12.84
C ALA A 74 -6.52 2.34 -13.80
N HIS A 75 -6.60 1.90 -15.07
CA HIS A 75 -7.44 2.51 -16.08
C HIS A 75 -8.92 2.52 -15.66
N ARG A 76 -9.44 1.38 -15.18
CA ARG A 76 -10.83 1.28 -14.72
C ARG A 76 -11.12 2.08 -13.46
N ALA A 77 -10.13 2.21 -12.57
CA ALA A 77 -10.23 3.00 -11.35
C ALA A 77 -10.01 4.51 -11.58
N GLY A 78 -9.70 4.94 -12.80
CA GLY A 78 -9.48 6.35 -13.13
C GLY A 78 -8.19 6.94 -12.55
N VAL A 79 -7.20 6.09 -12.22
CA VAL A 79 -5.89 6.49 -11.71
C VAL A 79 -4.78 6.12 -12.69
N SER A 80 -3.64 6.81 -12.63
CA SER A 80 -2.51 6.42 -13.48
C SER A 80 -1.89 5.10 -13.00
N ALA A 81 -1.44 4.25 -13.93
CA ALA A 81 -0.76 3.00 -13.60
C ALA A 81 0.49 3.23 -12.73
N ARG A 82 1.21 4.34 -12.97
CA ARG A 82 2.36 4.79 -12.16
C ARG A 82 1.96 5.03 -10.70
N GLN A 83 0.91 5.83 -10.49
CA GLN A 83 0.38 6.10 -9.14
C GLN A 83 -0.09 4.83 -8.46
N LEU A 84 -0.85 3.98 -9.16
CA LEU A 84 -1.35 2.74 -8.59
C LEU A 84 -0.21 1.76 -8.26
N THR A 85 0.86 1.74 -9.06
CA THR A 85 2.06 0.94 -8.77
C THR A 85 2.73 1.41 -7.47
N SER A 86 2.84 2.72 -7.25
CA SER A 86 3.40 3.28 -6.01
C SER A 86 2.53 2.92 -4.79
N TRP A 87 1.21 3.04 -4.92
CA TRP A 87 0.26 2.66 -3.86
C TRP A 87 0.31 1.16 -3.54
N ALA A 88 0.36 0.33 -4.58
CA ALA A 88 0.46 -1.12 -4.47
C ALA A 88 1.76 -1.55 -3.78
N ALA A 89 2.89 -0.94 -4.15
CA ALA A 89 4.18 -1.18 -3.50
C ALA A 89 4.14 -0.77 -2.02
N ALA A 90 3.59 0.41 -1.74
CA ALA A 90 3.49 0.90 -0.36
C ALA A 90 2.60 0.00 0.51
N TRP A 91 1.48 -0.45 -0.03
CA TRP A 91 0.60 -1.41 0.64
C TRP A 91 1.29 -2.77 0.86
N HIS A 92 2.02 -3.26 -0.13
CA HIS A 92 2.75 -4.52 -0.01
C HIS A 92 3.80 -4.48 1.12
N GLN A 93 4.47 -3.35 1.29
CA GLN A 93 5.52 -3.19 2.31
C GLN A 93 4.96 -2.97 3.72
N ALA A 94 3.86 -2.24 3.85
CA ALA A 94 3.43 -1.73 5.16
C ALA A 94 1.92 -1.48 5.30
N GLY A 95 1.09 -2.05 4.42
CA GLY A 95 -0.36 -1.96 4.47
C GLY A 95 -0.88 -0.52 4.53
N PRO A 96 -1.89 -0.22 5.38
CA PRO A 96 -2.44 1.12 5.54
C PRO A 96 -1.40 2.19 5.93
N GLY A 97 -0.42 1.86 6.78
CA GLY A 97 0.63 2.78 7.22
C GLY A 97 1.54 3.21 6.08
N GLY A 98 1.94 2.26 5.22
CA GLY A 98 2.73 2.54 4.02
C GLY A 98 1.99 3.42 3.02
N LEU A 99 0.70 3.15 2.81
CA LEU A 99 -0.12 3.98 1.93
C LEU A 99 -0.27 5.40 2.49
N ALA A 100 -0.53 5.54 3.80
CA ALA A 100 -0.60 6.84 4.46
C ALA A 100 0.73 7.61 4.33
N ALA A 101 1.87 6.96 4.59
CA ALA A 101 3.19 7.57 4.41
C ALA A 101 3.47 8.00 2.95
N THR A 102 2.79 7.40 1.97
CA THR A 102 2.89 7.74 0.55
C THR A 102 1.99 8.92 0.17
N LEU A 103 0.75 8.95 0.67
CA LEU A 103 -0.29 9.89 0.29
C LEU A 103 -0.30 11.18 1.10
N ASP A 104 -0.05 11.09 2.41
CA ASP A 104 -0.25 12.21 3.31
C ASP A 104 0.72 13.34 3.00
N GLU A 105 0.21 14.57 3.01
CA GLU A 105 1.04 15.77 2.98
C GLU A 105 2.04 15.78 4.15
N PRO A 106 3.23 16.38 3.99
CA PRO A 106 4.17 16.52 5.09
C PRO A 106 3.49 17.17 6.30
N THR A 107 3.69 16.59 7.47
CA THR A 107 3.24 17.16 8.75
C THR A 107 4.41 17.77 9.50
N ASP A 108 4.17 18.69 10.42
CA ASP A 108 5.24 19.26 11.27
C ASP A 108 5.28 18.55 12.64
N PRO A 109 6.14 17.53 12.83
CA PRO A 109 6.32 16.91 14.14
C PRO A 109 7.15 17.81 15.06
N HIS A 110 7.16 17.49 16.36
CA HIS A 110 8.09 18.15 17.27
C HIS A 110 9.53 17.87 16.84
N PRO A 111 10.46 18.86 16.86
CA PRO A 111 11.81 18.69 16.31
C PRO A 111 12.58 17.48 16.87
N GLU A 112 12.34 17.15 18.14
CA GLU A 112 12.99 16.01 18.80
C GLU A 112 12.65 14.66 18.15
N ALA A 113 11.46 14.54 17.55
CA ALA A 113 11.03 13.32 16.87
C ALA A 113 11.82 13.05 15.58
N LEU A 114 12.54 14.04 15.05
CA LEU A 114 13.37 13.90 13.86
C LEU A 114 14.85 13.59 14.17
N THR A 115 15.25 13.66 15.44
CA THR A 115 16.65 13.50 15.86
C THR A 115 17.25 12.20 15.33
N GLU A 116 16.59 11.07 15.61
CA GLU A 116 17.07 9.75 15.18
C GLU A 116 17.15 9.63 13.66
N GLY A 117 16.19 10.21 12.94
CA GLY A 117 16.19 10.20 11.47
C GLY A 117 17.31 11.05 10.86
N LEU A 118 17.66 12.17 11.49
CA LEU A 118 18.77 13.04 11.07
C LEU A 118 20.13 12.39 11.35
N GLU A 119 20.24 11.68 12.47
CA GLU A 119 21.42 10.88 12.79
C GLU A 119 21.59 9.69 11.84
N ALA A 120 20.49 9.01 11.50
CA ALA A 120 20.47 7.87 10.58
C ALA A 120 20.74 8.27 9.12
N LEU A 121 20.33 9.47 8.69
CA LEU A 121 20.56 9.94 7.32
C LEU A 121 21.45 11.19 7.29
N PRO A 122 22.79 11.04 7.45
CA PRO A 122 23.72 12.17 7.44
C PRO A 122 23.61 12.98 6.14
N ASN A 123 23.67 14.31 6.28
CA ASN A 123 23.40 15.29 5.19
C ASN A 123 21.94 15.38 4.73
N GLY A 124 21.01 14.73 5.45
CA GLY A 124 19.59 14.86 5.21
C GLY A 124 19.07 16.24 5.54
N THR A 125 18.16 16.76 4.71
CA THR A 125 17.39 17.97 4.99
C THR A 125 15.97 17.62 5.38
N ALA A 126 15.49 18.19 6.49
CA ALA A 126 14.13 18.00 6.97
C ALA A 126 13.15 18.97 6.28
N ASN A 127 11.99 18.45 5.89
CA ASN A 127 10.81 19.21 5.49
C ASN A 127 9.58 18.53 6.11
N GLY A 128 9.05 19.13 7.18
CA GLY A 128 8.08 18.48 8.06
C GLY A 128 8.62 17.14 8.59
N ASN A 129 7.83 16.08 8.45
CA ASN A 129 8.16 14.72 8.87
C ASN A 129 9.04 13.95 7.87
N ARG A 130 9.64 14.63 6.89
CA ARG A 130 10.42 13.98 5.82
C ARG A 130 11.88 14.45 5.86
N ILE A 131 12.82 13.51 5.85
CA ILE A 131 14.26 13.78 5.84
C ILE A 131 14.82 13.24 4.52
N THR A 132 15.43 14.09 3.71
CA THR A 132 15.88 13.72 2.35
C THR A 132 17.38 13.89 2.20
N ALA A 133 18.09 12.85 1.74
CA ALA A 133 19.49 12.91 1.34
C ALA A 133 19.66 12.22 -0.02
N GLY A 134 20.00 13.00 -1.06
CA GLY A 134 20.15 12.48 -2.41
C GLY A 134 18.90 11.79 -2.93
N ARG A 135 18.99 10.47 -3.15
CA ARG A 135 17.90 9.61 -3.66
C ARG A 135 17.20 8.81 -2.56
N THR A 136 17.46 9.13 -1.31
CA THR A 136 16.87 8.46 -0.14
C THR A 136 16.06 9.47 0.65
N GLN A 137 14.88 9.06 1.10
CA GLN A 137 14.04 9.86 1.97
C GLN A 137 13.47 9.00 3.09
N LEU A 138 13.65 9.42 4.34
CA LEU A 138 12.96 8.86 5.50
C LEU A 138 11.72 9.70 5.78
N ARG A 139 10.59 9.05 6.06
CA ARG A 139 9.35 9.72 6.50
C ARG A 139 8.93 9.14 7.84
N LEU A 140 8.68 10.01 8.82
CA LEU A 140 8.10 9.62 10.10
C LEU A 140 6.58 9.56 9.98
N GLY A 141 6.01 8.37 10.15
CA GLY A 141 4.56 8.16 10.12
C GLY A 141 3.88 8.63 11.42
N ARG A 142 2.55 8.79 11.37
CA ARG A 142 1.72 9.10 12.55
C ARG A 142 1.66 7.96 13.56
N ASP A 143 2.03 6.76 13.12
CA ASP A 143 2.19 5.54 13.91
C ASP A 143 3.57 5.43 14.58
N ALA A 144 4.39 6.50 14.52
CA ALA A 144 5.73 6.57 15.08
C ALA A 144 6.71 5.54 14.46
N LEU A 145 6.44 5.09 13.24
CA LEU A 145 7.37 4.28 12.46
C LEU A 145 8.07 5.12 11.39
N TRP A 146 9.30 4.73 11.06
CA TRP A 146 10.06 5.27 9.96
C TRP A 146 9.83 4.48 8.69
N TYR A 147 9.66 5.21 7.59
CA TYR A 147 9.42 4.68 6.26
C TYR A 147 10.52 5.13 5.32
N ARG A 148 11.20 4.20 4.65
CA ARG A 148 12.21 4.53 3.65
C ARG A 148 11.64 4.56 2.25
N PHE A 149 11.77 5.71 1.61
CA PHE A 149 11.49 5.91 0.21
C PHE A 149 12.81 6.05 -0.54
N ASP A 150 12.92 5.32 -1.65
CA ASP A 150 14.00 5.51 -2.61
C ASP A 150 13.45 6.20 -3.85
N GLN A 151 14.21 7.15 -4.40
CA GLN A 151 13.82 7.84 -5.62
C GLN A 151 14.06 6.91 -6.81
N HIS A 152 13.06 6.74 -7.67
CA HIS A 152 13.18 6.10 -8.98
C HIS A 152 12.66 7.06 -10.04
N PHE A 153 13.54 7.46 -10.97
CA PHE A 153 13.32 8.63 -11.83
C PHE A 153 12.97 9.88 -10.99
N SER A 154 11.69 10.28 -11.00
CA SER A 154 11.14 11.41 -10.25
C SER A 154 10.11 11.02 -9.17
N ASP A 155 9.86 9.73 -8.98
CA ASP A 155 8.98 9.24 -7.91
C ASP A 155 9.75 8.84 -6.67
N TRP A 156 9.11 9.01 -5.53
CA TRP A 156 9.47 8.36 -4.28
C TRP A 156 8.65 7.08 -4.15
N THR A 157 9.32 5.94 -3.97
CA THR A 157 8.65 4.64 -3.78
C THR A 157 9.07 4.04 -2.46
N LEU A 158 8.11 3.56 -1.67
CA LEU A 158 8.38 2.80 -0.45
C LEU A 158 8.96 1.43 -0.84
N THR A 159 10.20 1.16 -0.47
CA THR A 159 10.95 -0.01 -0.95
C THR A 159 11.08 -1.13 0.09
N ARG A 160 10.74 -0.85 1.36
CA ARG A 160 11.03 -1.73 2.50
C ARG A 160 9.93 -1.62 3.56
N SER A 161 9.83 -2.64 4.40
CA SER A 161 9.03 -2.59 5.61
C SER A 161 9.50 -1.47 6.55
N PRO A 162 8.59 -0.85 7.30
CA PRO A 162 8.93 0.24 8.21
C PRO A 162 9.66 -0.28 9.45
N SER A 163 10.39 0.60 10.13
CA SER A 163 11.08 0.29 11.39
C SER A 163 10.81 1.36 12.45
N PRO A 164 10.72 1.01 13.75
CA PRO A 164 10.78 2.01 14.82
C PRO A 164 12.14 2.72 14.89
N ASP A 165 13.23 2.09 14.42
CA ASP A 165 14.57 2.69 14.39
C ASP A 165 14.97 3.04 12.95
N PRO A 166 15.19 4.31 12.61
CA PRO A 166 15.51 4.71 11.24
C PRO A 166 16.85 4.13 10.76
N ARG A 167 17.74 3.72 11.67
CA ARG A 167 19.03 3.11 11.33
C ARG A 167 18.88 1.75 10.67
N ASP A 168 17.81 1.02 10.96
CA ASP A 168 17.51 -0.26 10.29
C ASP A 168 17.14 -0.08 8.81
N LEU A 169 16.86 1.16 8.40
CA LEU A 169 16.44 1.49 7.06
C LEU A 169 17.58 2.05 6.21
N VAL A 170 18.73 2.38 6.81
CA VAL A 170 19.87 3.01 6.13
C VAL A 170 21.07 2.05 6.13
N ASP A 171 21.13 1.19 5.10
CA ASP A 171 22.34 0.39 4.79
C ASP A 171 23.50 1.27 4.31
#